data_AF-X0Z057-F1
#
_entry.id   AF-X0Z057-F1
#
_cell.length_a   1.000
_cell.length_b   1.000
_cell.length_c   1.000
_cell.angle_alpha   90.00
_cell.angle_beta   90.00
_cell.angle_gamma   90.00
#
_symmetry.space_group_name_H-M   'P 1'
#
loop_
_entity.id
_entity.type
_entity.pdbx_description
1 polymer ?
#
loop_
_entity_poly.entity_id
_entity_poly.type
_entity_poly.pdbx_seq_one_letter_code
_entity_poly.pdbx_strand_id
1 'polypeptide(L)'
;MKFILDNLAIGSYEDALNPPSEITALLNVANEKDIETTLLYHKVPIIDMQPIPLEQMKEAVEWIRDHIDRYKIMVFCNAGIGR
;
A
#
# COMPACT_ATOMS: atom_id res chain seq x y z
N MET A 1 -7.09 6.34 7.09
CA MET A 1 -7.21 5.96 5.66
C MET A 1 -8.13 6.91 4.88
N LYS A 2 -7.87 7.11 3.58
CA LYS A 2 -8.75 7.84 2.64
C LYS A 2 -8.77 7.16 1.26
N PHE A 3 -9.96 6.99 0.68
CA PHE A 3 -10.09 6.59 -0.73
C PHE A 3 -9.75 7.76 -1.66
N ILE A 4 -8.89 7.49 -2.63
CA ILE A 4 -8.53 8.42 -3.71
C ILE A 4 -9.20 8.02 -5.04
N LEU A 5 -9.55 6.75 -5.18
CA LEU A 5 -10.37 6.17 -6.25
C LEU A 5 -11.29 5.11 -5.63
N ASP A 6 -12.28 4.62 -6.38
CA ASP A 6 -13.26 3.63 -5.89
C ASP A 6 -12.62 2.36 -5.29
N ASN A 7 -11.49 1.92 -5.88
CA ASN A 7 -10.76 0.72 -5.49
C ASN A 7 -9.34 1.02 -4.95
N LEU A 8 -9.02 2.28 -4.66
CA LEU A 8 -7.68 2.66 -4.18
C LEU A 8 -7.76 3.62 -2.99
N ALA A 9 -7.18 3.21 -1.88
CA ALA A 9 -7.06 3.99 -0.66
C ALA A 9 -5.60 4.19 -0.25
N ILE A 10 -5.35 5.27 0.47
CA ILE A 10 -4.09 5.54 1.17
C ILE A 10 -4.34 5.41 2.68
N GLY A 11 -3.47 4.68 3.38
CA GLY A 11 -3.56 4.46 4.82
C GLY A 11 -2.22 4.55 5.55
N SER A 12 -2.30 4.55 6.88
CA SER A 12 -1.15 4.41 7.77
C SER A 12 -0.85 2.94 8.10
N TYR A 13 0.26 2.69 8.79
CA TYR A 13 0.55 1.37 9.34
C TYR A 13 -0.53 0.91 10.33
N GLU A 14 -1.07 1.82 11.13
CA GLU A 14 -2.15 1.52 12.07
C GLU A 14 -3.44 1.10 11.35
N ASP A 15 -3.78 1.75 10.23
CA ASP A 15 -4.91 1.33 9.37
C ASP A 15 -4.68 -0.09 8.84
N ALA A 16 -3.44 -0.45 8.48
CA ALA A 16 -3.09 -1.74 7.91
C ALA A 16 -3.08 -2.91 8.91
N LEU A 17 -2.94 -2.63 10.21
CA LEU A 17 -3.06 -3.66 11.26
C LEU A 17 -4.49 -4.18 11.40
N ASN A 18 -5.48 -3.30 11.20
CA ASN A 18 -6.89 -3.64 11.28
C ASN A 18 -7.63 -2.99 10.10
N PRO A 19 -7.41 -3.47 8.87
CA PRO A 19 -7.97 -2.84 7.68
C PRO A 19 -9.50 -2.96 7.70
N PRO A 20 -10.24 -1.94 7.22
CA PRO A 20 -11.68 -2.03 7.04
C PRO A 20 -12.06 -3.25 6.19
N SER A 21 -13.21 -3.87 6.47
CA SER A 21 -13.63 -5.12 5.82
C SER A 21 -13.77 -5.04 4.30
N GLU A 22 -13.90 -3.84 3.75
CA GLU A 22 -13.94 -3.62 2.31
C GLU A 22 -12.55 -3.65 1.65
N ILE A 23 -11.47 -3.46 2.40
CA ILE A 23 -10.10 -3.58 1.87
C ILE A 23 -9.77 -5.06 1.71
N THR A 24 -9.42 -5.44 0.49
CA THR A 24 -9.15 -6.84 0.13
C THR A 24 -7.69 -7.09 -0.25
N ALA A 25 -6.90 -6.03 -0.41
CA ALA A 25 -5.49 -6.12 -0.73
C ALA A 25 -4.69 -4.97 -0.11
N LEU A 26 -3.45 -5.24 0.26
CA LEU A 26 -2.55 -4.34 0.95
C LEU A 26 -1.24 -4.19 0.18
N LEU A 27 -0.88 -2.96 -0.17
CA LEU A 27 0.42 -2.60 -0.73
C LEU A 27 1.23 -1.85 0.32
N ASN A 28 2.18 -2.55 0.95
CA ASN A 28 3.08 -1.97 1.92
C ASN A 28 4.27 -1.34 1.21
N VAL A 29 4.39 -0.02 1.27
CA VAL A 29 5.55 0.69 0.72
C VAL A 29 6.60 1.05 1.77
N ALA A 30 6.39 0.69 3.05
CA ALA A 30 7.33 0.97 4.10
C ALA A 30 8.42 -0.10 4.22
N ASN A 31 9.68 0.33 4.09
CA ASN A 31 10.84 -0.55 4.29
C ASN A 31 10.88 -1.17 5.70
N GLU A 32 10.62 -0.36 6.72
CA GLU A 32 10.79 -0.67 8.15
C GLU A 32 9.61 -1.40 8.80
N LYS A 33 8.51 -1.61 8.07
CA LYS A 33 7.29 -2.21 8.59
C LYS A 33 6.95 -3.48 7.83
N ASP A 34 6.43 -4.46 8.55
CA ASP A 34 5.85 -5.68 8.01
C ASP A 34 4.59 -5.99 8.79
N ILE A 35 3.65 -6.68 8.14
CA ILE A 35 2.42 -7.17 8.77
C ILE A 35 2.20 -8.62 8.37
N GLU A 36 1.59 -9.38 9.28
CA GLU A 36 1.04 -10.68 8.96
C GLU A 36 -0.44 -10.51 8.63
N THR A 37 -0.88 -10.98 7.46
CA THR A 37 -2.26 -10.84 7.01
C THR A 37 -2.66 -12.00 6.11
N THR A 38 -3.95 -12.30 6.08
CA THR A 38 -4.55 -13.26 5.13
C THR A 38 -5.03 -12.59 3.84
N LEU A 39 -5.02 -11.25 3.79
CA LEU A 39 -5.34 -10.48 2.59
C LEU A 39 -4.22 -10.63 1.55
N LEU A 40 -4.54 -10.33 0.29
CA LEU A 40 -3.50 -10.20 -0.73
C LEU A 40 -2.52 -9.11 -0.30
N TYR A 41 -1.24 -9.44 -0.18
CA TYR A 41 -0.21 -8.56 0.36
C TYR A 41 0.98 -8.50 -0.59
N HIS A 42 1.45 -7.28 -0.85
CA HIS A 42 2.71 -7.03 -1.57
C HIS A 42 3.51 -5.96 -0.86
N LYS A 43 4.84 -6.09 -0.89
CA LYS A 43 5.76 -5.14 -0.27
C LYS A 43 6.73 -4.57 -1.29
N VAL A 44 6.79 -3.25 -1.35
CA VAL A 44 7.79 -2.48 -2.11
C VAL A 44 8.56 -1.63 -1.10
N PRO A 45 9.76 -2.04 -0.65
CA PRO A 45 10.39 -1.46 0.52
C PRO A 45 11.03 -0.08 0.24
N ILE A 46 10.25 1.00 0.30
CA ILE A 46 10.73 2.37 0.06
C ILE A 46 11.28 2.98 1.37
N ILE A 47 12.49 3.54 1.30
CA ILE A 47 13.12 4.27 2.41
C ILE A 47 12.47 5.65 2.54
N ASP A 48 12.05 6.01 3.75
CA ASP A 48 11.42 7.31 4.01
C ASP A 48 12.42 8.46 3.90
N MET A 49 11.92 9.66 3.61
CA MET A 49 12.73 10.90 3.52
C MET A 49 13.89 10.83 2.50
N GLN A 50 13.81 9.92 1.53
CA GLN A 50 14.73 9.80 0.41
C GLN A 50 13.96 9.84 -0.91
N PRO A 51 14.60 10.26 -2.02
CA PRO A 51 13.99 10.12 -3.34
C PRO A 51 13.61 8.67 -3.60
N ILE A 52 12.39 8.45 -4.10
CA ILE A 52 11.88 7.11 -4.40
C ILE A 52 12.66 6.56 -5.61
N PRO A 53 13.31 5.39 -5.48
CA PRO A 53 13.96 4.72 -6.61
C PRO A 53 12.97 4.42 -7.74
N LEU A 54 13.39 4.65 -8.98
CA LEU A 54 12.53 4.48 -10.17
C LEU A 54 11.91 3.08 -10.25
N GLU A 55 12.70 2.04 -10.00
CA GLU A 55 12.23 0.66 -10.07
C GLU A 55 11.17 0.35 -9.01
N GLN A 56 11.30 0.92 -7.80
CA GLN A 56 10.32 0.75 -6.73
C GLN A 56 9.01 1.49 -7.04
N MET A 57 9.10 2.72 -7.56
CA MET A 57 7.92 3.46 -8.01
C MET A 57 7.20 2.69 -9.13
N LYS A 58 7.96 2.19 -10.10
CA LYS A 58 7.42 1.41 -11.21
C LYS A 58 6.73 0.15 -10.71
N GLU A 59 7.38 -0.63 -9.85
CA GLU A 59 6.82 -1.84 -9.26
C GLU A 59 5.50 -1.57 -8.53
N ALA A 60 5.44 -0.53 -7.70
CA ALA A 60 4.23 -0.17 -6.97
C ALA A 60 3.08 0.19 -7.92
N VAL A 61 3.36 0.98 -8.95
CA VAL A 61 2.35 1.40 -9.95
C VAL A 61 1.87 0.21 -10.79
N GLU A 62 2.79 -0.65 -11.25
CA GLU A 62 2.46 -1.85 -12.02
C GLU A 62 1.61 -2.82 -11.18
N TRP A 63 1.97 -3.01 -9.92
CA TRP A 63 1.19 -3.84 -9.02
C TRP A 63 -0.22 -3.30 -8.81
N ILE A 64 -0.38 -1.99 -8.60
CA ILE A 64 -1.72 -1.37 -8.50
C ILE A 64 -2.51 -1.62 -9.78
N ARG A 65 -1.94 -1.30 -10.95
CA ARG A 65 -2.58 -1.48 -12.26
C ARG A 65 -3.09 -2.91 -12.45
N ASP A 66 -2.31 -3.90 -12.08
CA ASP A 66 -2.62 -5.31 -12.36
C ASP A 66 -3.67 -5.90 -11.38
N HIS A 67 -3.99 -5.20 -10.30
CA HIS A 67 -4.88 -5.68 -9.23
C HIS A 67 -6.12 -4.81 -8.97
N ILE A 68 -6.12 -3.52 -9.36
CA ILE A 68 -7.18 -2.56 -8.99
C ILE A 68 -8.58 -2.91 -9.53
N ASP A 69 -8.68 -3.66 -10.63
CA ASP A 69 -9.97 -4.11 -11.18
C ASP A 69 -10.62 -5.25 -10.38
N ARG A 70 -9.84 -5.94 -9.53
CA ARG A 70 -10.29 -7.13 -8.77
C ARG A 70 -10.29 -6.93 -7.26
N TYR A 71 -9.52 -5.96 -6.77
CA TYR A 71 -9.30 -5.74 -5.34
C TYR A 71 -9.52 -4.28 -4.98
N LYS A 72 -10.06 -4.05 -3.78
CA LYS A 72 -9.98 -2.76 -3.10
C LYS A 72 -8.62 -2.68 -2.38
N ILE A 73 -7.71 -1.92 -2.96
CA ILE A 73 -6.32 -1.82 -2.53
C ILE A 73 -6.17 -0.70 -1.50
N MET A 74 -5.50 -0.97 -0.39
CA MET A 74 -4.93 0.07 0.45
C MET A 74 -3.40 0.10 0.30
N VAL A 75 -2.89 1.22 -0.21
CA VAL A 75 -1.46 1.53 -0.18
C VAL A 75 -1.15 2.17 1.17
N PHE A 76 -0.14 1.67 1.87
CA PHE A 76 0.23 2.22 3.16
C PHE A 76 1.74 2.27 3.37
N CYS A 77 2.17 3.28 4.12
CA CYS A 77 3.52 3.37 4.66
C CYS A 77 3.43 3.50 6.19
N ASN A 78 4.33 4.25 6.84
CA ASN A 78 4.17 4.52 8.27
C ASN A 78 2.95 5.42 8.55
N ALA A 79 2.86 6.56 7.87
CA ALA A 79 1.85 7.59 8.15
C ALA A 79 0.81 7.79 7.02
N GLY A 80 1.01 7.22 5.84
CA GLY A 80 0.13 7.40 4.68
C GLY A 80 0.20 8.80 4.05
N ILE A 81 1.42 9.36 3.94
CA ILE A 81 1.63 10.76 3.50
C ILE A 81 2.61 10.88 2.33
N GLY A 82 3.80 10.28 2.43
CA GLY A 82 4.93 10.56 1.54
C GLY A 82 5.23 9.48 0.51
N ARG A 83 5.70 8.31 1.00
CA ARG A 83 5.90 7.10 0.20
C ARG A 83 4.56 6.56 -0.28
#